data_AF-A0A2N3LL81-F1
#
_entry.id   AF-A0A2N3LL81-F1
#
_cell.length_a   1.000
_cell.length_b   1.000
_cell.length_c   1.000
_cell.angle_alpha   90.00
_cell.angle_beta   90.00
_cell.angle_gamma   90.00
#
_symmetry.space_group_name_H-M   'P 1'
#
loop_
_entity.id
_entity.type
_entity.pdbx_description
1 polymer ?
#
loop_
_entity_poly.entity_id
_entity_poly.type
_entity_poly.pdbx_seq_one_letter_code
_entity_poly.pdbx_strand_id
1 'polypeptide(L)'
;MGSIFFGFVGFFNLFGVRCTSPYSLINFILLLFLYGGVVDLISITLITLLSQYVSGKYKSFFTRMLIDCTFTWLALHMVDEAMNSITIPLKTETVAVLLLFIIVNAFDNKEKSK
;
A
#
# COMPACT_ATOMS: atom_id res chain seq x y z
N MET A 1 -16.14 3.81 -2.51
CA MET A 1 -15.66 3.98 -1.12
C MET A 1 -16.05 2.80 -0.21
N GLY A 2 -17.30 2.32 -0.24
CA GLY A 2 -17.74 1.21 0.64
C GLY A 2 -16.93 -0.10 0.53
N SER A 3 -16.49 -0.50 -0.67
CA SER A 3 -15.67 -1.71 -0.87
C SER A 3 -14.29 -1.60 -0.21
N ILE A 4 -13.64 -0.44 -0.29
CA ILE A 4 -12.33 -0.19 0.33
C ILE A 4 -12.47 -0.23 1.87
N PHE A 5 -13.52 0.42 2.39
CA PHE A 5 -13.81 0.40 3.82
C PHE A 5 -14.06 -1.03 4.32
N PHE A 6 -14.85 -1.81 3.59
CA PHE A 6 -15.09 -3.22 3.91
C PHE A 6 -13.80 -4.06 3.88
N GLY A 7 -12.92 -3.80 2.90
CA GLY A 7 -11.61 -4.45 2.82
C GLY A 7 -10.74 -4.19 4.05
N PHE A 8 -10.59 -2.92 4.46
CA PHE A 8 -9.79 -2.57 5.64
C PHE A 8 -10.42 -3.05 6.96
N VAL A 9 -11.75 -2.94 7.11
CA VAL A 9 -12.46 -3.46 8.28
C VAL A 9 -12.28 -4.98 8.39
N GLY A 10 -12.45 -5.70 7.28
CA GLY A 10 -12.25 -7.15 7.23
C GLY A 10 -10.81 -7.52 7.57
N PHE A 11 -9.84 -6.82 7.01
CA PHE A 11 -8.42 -7.03 7.28
C PHE A 11 -8.08 -6.79 8.75
N PHE A 12 -8.47 -5.65 9.33
CA PHE A 12 -8.21 -5.35 10.74
C PHE A 12 -8.86 -6.34 11.69
N ASN A 13 -10.09 -6.79 11.39
CA ASN A 13 -10.76 -7.81 12.16
C ASN A 13 -10.04 -9.17 12.10
N LEU A 14 -9.49 -9.54 10.94
CA LEU A 14 -8.76 -10.80 10.72
C LEU A 14 -7.42 -10.83 11.46
N PHE A 15 -6.76 -9.68 11.58
CA PHE A 15 -5.49 -9.51 12.30
C PHE A 15 -5.65 -9.07 13.77
N GLY A 16 -6.88 -8.94 14.27
CA GLY A 16 -7.17 -8.57 15.65
C GLY A 16 -6.75 -7.14 16.01
N VAL A 17 -6.61 -6.26 15.02
CA VAL A 17 -6.25 -4.85 15.23
C VAL A 17 -7.44 -4.14 15.84
N ARG A 18 -7.26 -3.62 17.06
CA ARG A 18 -8.33 -2.90 17.77
C ARG A 18 -8.43 -1.49 17.22
N CYS A 19 -9.38 -1.26 16.32
CA CYS A 19 -9.82 0.09 16.01
C CYS A 19 -10.63 0.62 17.19
N THR A 20 -10.18 1.73 17.77
CA THR A 20 -10.88 2.40 18.88
C THR A 20 -12.22 2.99 18.44
N SER A 21 -12.37 3.37 17.17
CA SER A 21 -13.60 3.95 16.61
C SER A 21 -13.65 3.80 15.08
N PRO A 22 -14.85 3.66 14.47
CA PRO A 22 -15.00 3.72 13.01
C PRO A 22 -14.49 5.04 12.40
N TYR A 23 -14.50 6.14 13.17
CA TYR A 23 -13.93 7.41 12.74
C TYR A 23 -12.41 7.36 12.53
N SER A 24 -11.69 6.61 13.37
CA SER A 24 -10.25 6.40 13.19
C SER A 24 -9.96 5.63 11.90
N LEU A 25 -10.82 4.69 11.53
CA LEU A 25 -10.68 3.92 10.30
C LEU A 25 -10.87 4.79 9.05
N ILE A 26 -11.83 5.71 9.08
CA ILE A 26 -12.02 6.70 8.01
C ILE A 26 -10.80 7.60 7.88
N ASN A 27 -10.29 8.13 9.00
CA ASN A 27 -9.12 9.01 9.00
C ASN A 27 -7.86 8.29 8.51
N PHE A 28 -7.71 7.01 8.86
CA PHE A 28 -6.64 6.15 8.37
C PHE A 28 -6.70 5.98 6.85
N ILE A 29 -7.86 5.65 6.29
CA ILE A 29 -8.01 5.51 4.83
C ILE A 29 -7.73 6.84 4.12
N LEU A 30 -8.18 7.97 4.70
CA LEU A 30 -7.95 9.31 4.13
C LEU A 30 -6.45 9.64 4.10
N LEU A 31 -5.75 9.43 5.21
CA LEU A 31 -4.30 9.66 5.30
C LEU A 31 -3.53 8.70 4.41
N LEU A 32 -3.90 7.42 4.40
CA LEU A 32 -3.28 6.43 3.52
C LEU A 32 -3.48 6.79 2.05
N PHE A 33 -4.63 7.33 1.67
CA PHE A 33 -4.85 7.81 0.31
C PHE A 33 -3.98 9.03 -0.03
N LEU A 34 -3.82 9.97 0.92
CA LEU A 34 -3.00 11.17 0.72
C LEU A 34 -1.51 10.82 0.64
N TYR A 35 -0.98 10.11 1.64
CA TYR A 35 0.42 9.67 1.69
C TYR A 35 0.71 8.64 0.60
N GLY A 36 -0.16 7.64 0.45
CA GLY A 36 -0.05 6.63 -0.59
C GLY A 36 -0.02 7.23 -1.98
N GLY A 37 -0.89 8.21 -2.29
CA GLY A 37 -0.89 8.89 -3.59
C GLY A 37 0.40 9.67 -3.86
N VAL A 38 0.92 10.40 -2.86
CA VAL A 38 2.20 11.12 -2.99
C VAL A 38 3.36 10.14 -3.20
N VAL A 39 3.37 9.07 -2.42
CA VAL A 39 4.41 8.05 -2.45
C VAL A 39 4.38 7.26 -3.77
N ASP A 40 3.20 6.93 -4.28
CA ASP A 40 3.03 6.23 -5.55
C ASP A 40 3.56 7.06 -6.74
N LEU A 41 3.33 8.38 -6.74
CA LEU A 41 3.92 9.30 -7.74
C LEU A 41 5.46 9.28 -7.72
N ILE A 42 6.05 9.22 -6.52
CA ILE A 42 7.50 9.11 -6.35
C ILE A 42 7.97 7.74 -6.88
N SER A 43 7.27 6.66 -6.52
CA SER A 43 7.57 5.30 -7.00
C SER A 43 7.58 5.22 -8.52
N ILE A 44 6.53 5.71 -9.20
CA ILE A 44 6.43 5.69 -10.67
C ILE A 44 7.60 6.44 -11.31
N THR A 45 7.97 7.59 -10.76
CA THR A 45 9.09 8.39 -11.24
C THR A 45 10.42 7.64 -11.10
N LEU A 46 10.64 7.03 -9.93
CA LEU A 46 11.84 6.23 -9.67
C LEU A 46 11.89 4.99 -10.57
N ILE A 47 10.79 4.25 -10.70
CA ILE A 47 10.69 3.08 -11.58
C ILE A 47 11.00 3.47 -13.02
N THR A 48 10.47 4.59 -13.49
CA THR A 48 10.72 5.08 -14.86
C THR A 48 12.21 5.37 -15.06
N LEU A 49 12.86 6.08 -14.13
CA LEU A 49 14.30 6.37 -14.16
C LEU A 49 15.15 5.10 -14.11
N LEU A 50 14.84 4.18 -13.19
CA LEU A 50 15.57 2.93 -13.02
C LEU A 50 15.37 1.96 -14.19
N SER A 51 14.19 1.97 -14.84
CA SER A 51 13.92 1.15 -16.02
C SER A 51 14.83 1.50 -17.19
N GLN A 52 15.28 2.76 -17.29
CA GLN A 52 16.23 3.20 -18.31
C GLN A 52 17.64 2.64 -18.07
N TYR A 53 17.99 2.33 -16.81
CA TYR A 53 19.31 1.83 -16.44
C TYR A 53 19.37 0.29 -16.35
N VAL A 54 18.23 -0.38 -16.09
CA VAL A 54 18.15 -1.84 -15.89
C VAL A 54 17.61 -2.54 -17.14
N SER A 55 18.52 -3.10 -17.94
CA SER A 55 18.20 -3.78 -19.23
C SER A 55 17.57 -5.19 -19.11
N GLY A 56 17.34 -5.71 -17.89
CA GLY A 56 16.83 -7.07 -17.69
C GLY A 56 15.33 -7.13 -17.38
N LYS A 57 14.52 -7.80 -18.21
CA LYS A 57 13.04 -7.92 -18.03
C LYS A 57 12.63 -8.45 -16.64
N TYR A 58 13.34 -9.45 -16.13
CA TYR A 58 13.10 -9.99 -14.78
C TYR A 58 13.61 -9.08 -13.66
N LYS A 59 14.77 -8.45 -13.85
CA LYS A 59 15.35 -7.53 -12.86
C LYS A 59 14.49 -6.28 -12.72
N SER A 60 14.00 -5.74 -13.83
CA SER A 60 13.10 -4.58 -13.90
C SER A 60 11.79 -4.83 -13.15
N PHE A 61 11.18 -6.02 -13.31
CA PHE A 61 9.98 -6.40 -12.57
C PHE A 61 10.24 -6.51 -11.06
N PHE A 62 11.34 -7.17 -10.66
CA PHE A 62 11.70 -7.30 -9.26
C PHE A 62 12.02 -5.95 -8.60
N THR A 63 12.73 -5.06 -9.29
CA THR A 63 13.00 -3.71 -8.79
C THR A 63 11.72 -2.90 -8.66
N ARG A 64 10.79 -3.00 -9.63
CA ARG A 64 9.48 -2.34 -9.54
C ARG A 64 8.69 -2.82 -8.33
N MET A 65 8.60 -4.14 -8.17
CA MET A 65 7.91 -4.74 -7.02
C MET A 65 8.53 -4.31 -5.69
N LEU A 66 9.86 -4.33 -5.56
CA LEU A 66 10.56 -3.92 -4.34
C LEU A 66 10.32 -2.45 -4.00
N ILE A 67 10.39 -1.57 -5.01
CA ILE A 67 10.14 -0.14 -4.84
C ILE A 67 8.70 0.07 -4.38
N ASP A 68 7.71 -0.43 -5.12
CA ASP A 68 6.29 -0.27 -4.78
C ASP A 68 5.97 -0.82 -3.39
N CYS A 69 6.48 -2.01 -3.04
CA CYS A 69 6.31 -2.57 -1.69
C CYS A 69 6.94 -1.67 -0.62
N THR A 70 8.18 -1.24 -0.81
CA THR A 70 8.92 -0.45 0.21
C THR A 70 8.25 0.89 0.43
N PHE A 71 7.82 1.54 -0.64
CA PHE A 71 7.12 2.81 -0.60
C PHE A 71 5.72 2.67 0.00
N THR A 72 4.95 1.64 -0.38
CA THR A 72 3.65 1.34 0.23
C THR A 72 3.79 1.05 1.72
N TRP A 73 4.84 0.32 2.12
CA TRP A 73 5.16 0.07 3.52
C TRP A 73 5.50 1.35 4.26
N LEU A 74 6.34 2.21 3.69
CA LEU A 74 6.66 3.53 4.24
C LEU A 74 5.42 4.40 4.45
N ALA A 75 4.50 4.41 3.48
CA ALA A 75 3.24 5.14 3.60
C ALA A 75 2.38 4.58 4.74
N LEU A 76 2.25 3.25 4.83
CA LEU A 76 1.54 2.58 5.91
C LEU A 76 2.14 2.90 7.28
N HIS A 77 3.46 2.81 7.39
CA HIS A 77 4.20 3.05 8.63
C HIS A 77 4.10 4.51 9.08
N MET A 78 4.26 5.48 8.15
CA MET A 78 4.03 6.90 8.45
C MET A 78 2.61 7.16 8.93
N VAL A 79 1.61 6.52 8.33
CA VAL A 79 0.21 6.72 8.71
C VAL A 79 -0.07 6.09 10.08
N ASP A 80 0.49 4.92 10.39
CA ASP A 80 0.39 4.28 11.70
C ASP A 80 1.04 5.16 12.79
N GLU A 81 2.27 5.65 12.56
CA GLU A 81 2.94 6.56 13.49
C GLU A 81 2.22 7.91 13.65
N ALA A 82 1.68 8.46 12.55
CA ALA A 82 0.90 9.69 12.59
C ALA A 82 -0.45 9.52 13.32
N MET A 83 -0.95 8.29 13.42
CA MET A 83 -2.22 7.98 14.06
C MET A 83 -2.04 7.20 15.37
N ASN A 84 -1.98 7.92 16.49
CA ASN A 84 -2.03 7.30 17.84
C ASN A 84 -3.30 6.47 18.16
N SER A 85 -4.27 6.39 17.24
CA SER A 85 -5.57 5.75 17.47
C SER A 85 -5.70 4.34 16.90
N ILE A 86 -4.73 3.90 16.09
CA ILE A 86 -4.60 2.54 15.58
C ILE A 86 -3.14 2.14 15.82
N THR A 87 -2.91 0.98 16.41
CA THR A 87 -1.56 0.45 16.57
C THR A 87 -1.48 -0.82 15.76
N ILE A 88 -0.91 -0.73 14.56
CA ILE A 88 -0.73 -1.87 13.68
C ILE A 88 0.63 -2.50 13.99
N PRO A 89 0.70 -3.75 14.45
CA PRO A 89 2.00 -4.39 14.65
C PRO A 89 2.70 -4.54 13.29
N LEU A 90 4.03 -4.38 13.26
CA LEU A 90 4.88 -4.48 12.05
C LEU A 90 4.59 -5.73 11.19
N LYS A 91 4.22 -6.84 11.83
CA LYS A 91 3.80 -8.08 11.12
C LYS A 91 2.57 -7.85 10.24
N THR A 92 1.58 -7.15 10.77
CA THR A 92 0.34 -6.82 10.06
C THR A 92 0.59 -5.78 8.97
N GLU A 93 1.46 -4.79 9.21
CA GLU A 93 1.87 -3.85 8.14
C GLU A 93 2.46 -4.60 6.95
N THR A 94 3.39 -5.52 7.19
CA THR A 94 4.05 -6.29 6.12
C THR A 94 3.03 -7.07 5.29
N VAL A 95 2.07 -7.72 5.95
CA VAL A 95 1.00 -8.46 5.24
C VAL A 95 0.07 -7.52 4.49
N ALA A 96 -0.26 -6.36 5.06
CA ALA A 96 -1.10 -5.36 4.40
C ALA A 96 -0.45 -4.86 3.11
N VAL A 97 0.84 -4.53 3.15
CA VAL A 97 1.62 -4.09 1.97
C VAL A 97 1.61 -5.15 0.88
N LEU A 98 1.82 -6.41 1.26
CA LEU A 98 1.87 -7.53 0.31
C LEU A 98 0.49 -7.77 -0.33
N LEU A 99 -0.59 -7.64 0.45
CA LEU A 99 -1.96 -7.76 -0.01
C LEU A 99 -2.37 -6.59 -0.92
N LEU A 100 -2.00 -5.36 -0.56
CA LEU A 100 -2.19 -4.17 -1.39
C LEU A 100 -1.43 -4.31 -2.70
N PHE A 101 -0.18 -4.77 -2.68
CA PHE A 101 0.60 -5.02 -3.88
C PHE A 101 -0.09 -6.02 -4.81
N ILE A 102 -0.61 -7.14 -4.27
CA ILE A 102 -1.35 -8.12 -5.06
C ILE A 102 -2.62 -7.50 -5.66
N ILE A 103 -3.38 -6.72 -4.89
CA ILE A 103 -4.57 -6.03 -5.39
C ILE A 103 -4.18 -5.07 -6.52
N VAL A 104 -3.24 -4.17 -6.29
CA VAL A 104 -2.77 -3.19 -7.28
C VAL A 104 -2.31 -3.91 -8.54
N ASN A 105 -1.44 -4.92 -8.43
CA ASN A 105 -0.94 -5.66 -9.58
C ASN A 105 -2.04 -6.48 -10.30
N ALA A 106 -3.01 -7.06 -9.55
CA ALA A 106 -4.13 -7.77 -10.14
C ALA A 106 -5.09 -6.83 -10.92
N PHE A 107 -5.24 -5.59 -10.47
CA PHE A 107 -6.01 -4.57 -11.17
C PHE A 107 -5.22 -3.95 -12.36
N ASP A 108 -3.92 -3.67 -12.20
CA ASP A 108 -3.02 -3.15 -13.26
C ASP A 108 -2.94 -4.12 -14.45
N ASN A 109 -2.94 -5.43 -14.18
CA ASN A 109 -2.91 -6.46 -15.22
C ASN A 109 -4.24 -6.55 -16.02
N LYS A 110 -5.36 -6.08 -15.47
CA LYS A 110 -6.63 -5.99 -16.22
C LYS A 110 -6.64 -4.83 -17.21
N GLU A 111 -5.89 -3.76 -16.93
CA GLU A 111 -5.86 -2.57 -17.78
C GLU A 111 -5.06 -2.80 -19.08
N LYS A 112 -4.03 -3.66 -19.05
CA LYS A 112 -3.21 -4.00 -20.22
C LYS A 112 -3.86 -4.98 -21.21
N SER A 113 -5.04 -5.50 -20.91
CA SER A 113 -5.76 -6.48 -21.74
C SER A 113 -6.93 -5.87 -22.53
N LYS A 114 -7.06 -4.55 -22.57
CA LYS A 114 -8.10 -3.84 -23.32
C LYS A 114 -7.48 -2.88 -24.33
#